data_AF-A0A2D6RT97-F1
#
_entry.id   AF-A0A2D6RT97-F1
#
_cell.length_a   1.000
_cell.length_b   1.000
_cell.length_c   1.000
_cell.angle_alpha   90.00
_cell.angle_beta   90.00
_cell.angle_gamma   90.00
#
_symmetry.space_group_name_H-M   'P 1'
#
loop_
_entity.id
_entity.type
_entity.pdbx_description
1 polymer ?
#
loop_
_entity_poly.entity_id
_entity_poly.type
_entity_poly.pdbx_seq_one_letter_code
_entity_poly.pdbx_strand_id
1 'polypeptide(L)'
;MYIGELSRKSGASRKAIYLYEQMGLIPKPTRKGSYRVYADVAIHQIQTIRCAQTLGFKLKELVEALASKNSTPRSSMALMLEQIELKRSALHSQIETAQAQLLLLNQLEHELLHSPELMNCELPVDSSPKGKL
;
A
#
# COMPACT_ATOMS: atom_id res chain seq x y z
N MET A 1 14.30 -26.19 8.46
CA MET A 1 13.15 -25.71 9.27
C MET A 1 11.81 -26.17 8.68
N TYR A 2 10.81 -26.54 9.49
CA TYR A 2 9.46 -26.88 8.99
C TYR A 2 8.57 -25.64 8.79
N ILE A 3 7.46 -25.78 8.05
CA ILE A 3 6.55 -24.67 7.70
C ILE A 3 6.01 -23.90 8.92
N GLY A 4 5.74 -24.59 10.03
CA GLY A 4 5.22 -23.96 11.25
C GLY A 4 6.25 -23.05 11.92
N GLU A 5 7.51 -23.49 11.95
CA GLU A 5 8.60 -22.68 12.51
C GLU A 5 8.97 -21.53 11.56
N LEU A 6 8.98 -21.77 10.24
CA LEU A 6 9.20 -20.72 9.24
C LEU A 6 8.14 -19.62 9.35
N SER A 7 6.87 -20.01 9.49
CA SER A 7 5.75 -19.09 9.68
C SER A 7 5.93 -18.21 10.92
N ARG A 8 6.36 -18.78 12.04
CA ARG A 8 6.64 -18.00 13.26
C ARG A 8 7.82 -17.05 13.08
N LYS A 9 8.96 -17.53 12.55
CA LYS A 9 10.18 -16.71 12.42
C LYS A 9 10.08 -15.60 11.37
N SER A 10 9.36 -15.85 10.28
CA SER A 10 9.14 -14.86 9.21
C SER A 10 7.90 -13.99 9.45
N GLY A 11 7.01 -14.41 10.35
CA GLY A 11 5.69 -13.83 10.60
C GLY A 11 4.71 -13.93 9.42
N ALA A 12 5.05 -14.66 8.36
CA ALA A 12 4.13 -14.94 7.26
C ALA A 12 3.18 -16.09 7.60
N SER A 13 1.96 -16.05 7.09
CA SER A 13 1.06 -17.20 7.19
C SER A 13 1.57 -18.37 6.34
N ARG A 14 1.21 -19.61 6.70
CA ARG A 14 1.58 -20.80 5.90
C ARG A 14 1.08 -20.67 4.47
N LYS A 15 -0.14 -20.14 4.27
CA LYS A 15 -0.72 -19.87 2.96
C LYS A 15 0.13 -18.90 2.14
N ALA A 16 0.61 -17.82 2.75
CA ALA A 16 1.50 -16.86 2.09
C ALA A 16 2.84 -17.51 1.71
N ILE A 17 3.42 -18.33 2.59
CA ILE A 17 4.67 -19.06 2.29
C ILE A 17 4.49 -19.99 1.09
N TYR A 18 3.40 -20.75 1.01
CA TYR A 18 3.11 -21.58 -0.15
C TYR A 18 2.93 -20.75 -1.42
N LEU A 19 2.27 -19.60 -1.33
CA LEU A 19 2.12 -18.69 -2.47
C LEU A 19 3.49 -18.17 -2.94
N TYR A 20 4.37 -17.75 -2.02
CA TYR A 20 5.72 -17.29 -2.38
C TYR A 20 6.56 -18.43 -3.00
N GLU A 21 6.42 -19.67 -2.50
CA GLU A 21 7.05 -20.87 -3.08
C GLU A 21 6.54 -21.09 -4.51
N GLN A 22 5.22 -21.04 -4.73
CA GLN A 22 4.60 -21.21 -6.05
C GLN A 22 5.03 -20.13 -7.05
N MET A 23 5.18 -18.90 -6.58
CA MET A 23 5.63 -17.76 -7.39
C MET A 23 7.16 -17.72 -7.59
N GLY A 24 7.91 -18.68 -7.01
CA GLY A 24 9.36 -18.76 -7.14
C GLY A 24 10.12 -17.65 -6.39
N LEU A 25 9.45 -16.95 -5.47
CA LEU A 25 10.03 -15.85 -4.69
C LEU A 25 10.93 -16.34 -3.54
N ILE A 26 10.76 -17.60 -3.14
CA ILE A 26 11.60 -18.28 -2.15
C ILE A 26 12.10 -19.63 -2.71
N PRO A 27 13.24 -20.13 -2.22
CA PRO A 27 13.77 -21.44 -2.59
C PRO A 27 12.72 -22.53 -2.38
N LYS A 28 12.67 -23.46 -3.33
CA LYS A 28 11.87 -24.67 -3.18
C LYS A 28 12.36 -25.44 -1.94
N PRO A 29 11.45 -25.86 -1.04
CA PRO A 29 11.85 -26.66 0.12
C PRO A 29 12.40 -28.01 -0.31
N THR A 30 13.37 -28.53 0.44
CA THR A 30 13.79 -29.93 0.32
C THR A 30 12.77 -30.83 1.02
N ARG A 31 12.84 -32.14 0.75
CA ARG A 31 12.00 -33.13 1.42
C ARG A 31 12.82 -33.97 2.39
N LYS A 32 12.29 -34.17 3.58
CA LYS A 32 12.78 -35.16 4.56
C LYS A 32 11.63 -36.13 4.85
N GLY A 33 11.62 -37.24 4.12
CA GLY A 33 10.45 -38.13 4.03
C GLY A 33 9.24 -37.40 3.45
N SER A 34 8.10 -37.45 4.15
CA SER A 34 6.87 -36.75 3.75
C SER A 34 6.87 -35.25 4.09
N TYR A 35 7.86 -34.76 4.85
CA TYR A 35 7.89 -33.38 5.34
C TYR A 35 8.68 -32.43 4.43
N ARG A 36 8.16 -31.21 4.26
CA ARG A 36 8.85 -30.09 3.60
C ARG A 36 9.79 -29.38 4.58
N VAL A 37 11.05 -29.21 4.18
CA VAL A 37 12.09 -28.53 4.94
C VAL A 37 12.56 -27.30 4.17
N TYR A 38 12.39 -26.14 4.80
CA TYR A 38 12.81 -24.85 4.29
C TYR A 38 14.19 -24.48 4.84
N ALA A 39 15.00 -23.82 4.01
CA ALA A 39 16.30 -23.26 4.38
C ALA A 39 16.14 -21.94 5.15
N ASP A 40 17.10 -21.62 6.00
CA ASP A 40 17.02 -20.41 6.84
C ASP A 40 17.04 -19.10 6.03
N VAL A 41 17.66 -19.11 4.85
CA VAL A 41 17.64 -17.98 3.90
C VAL A 41 16.21 -17.56 3.50
N ALA A 42 15.24 -18.48 3.55
CA ALA A 42 13.84 -18.16 3.26
C ALA A 42 13.26 -17.16 4.27
N ILE A 43 13.76 -17.10 5.50
CA ILE A 43 13.30 -16.15 6.52
C ILE A 43 13.51 -14.71 6.03
N HIS A 44 14.75 -14.39 5.64
CA HIS A 44 15.11 -13.04 5.18
C HIS A 44 14.37 -12.67 3.91
N GLN A 45 14.24 -13.59 2.95
CA GLN A 45 13.48 -13.32 1.72
C GLN A 45 12.01 -13.05 1.99
N ILE A 46 11.38 -13.82 2.89
CA ILE A 46 9.98 -13.59 3.27
C ILE A 46 9.81 -12.25 3.97
N GLN A 47 10.73 -11.89 4.87
CA GLN A 47 10.70 -10.58 5.54
C GLN A 47 10.83 -9.43 4.54
N THR A 48 11.72 -9.55 3.56
CA THR A 48 11.86 -8.56 2.47
C THR A 48 10.60 -8.46 1.63
N ILE A 49 10.00 -9.59 1.21
CA ILE A 49 8.74 -9.61 0.46
C ILE A 49 7.64 -8.90 1.25
N ARG A 50 7.53 -9.18 2.55
CA ARG A 50 6.52 -8.54 3.41
C ARG A 50 6.76 -7.04 3.57
N CYS A 51 8.00 -6.61 3.77
CA CYS A 51 8.37 -5.20 3.81
C CYS A 51 7.95 -4.49 2.51
N ALA A 52 8.27 -5.07 1.36
CA ALA A 52 7.85 -4.53 0.08
C ALA A 52 6.31 -4.47 -0.05
N GLN A 53 5.58 -5.50 0.40
CA GLN A 53 4.11 -5.46 0.41
C GLN A 53 3.56 -4.33 1.28
N THR A 54 4.18 -4.01 2.43
CA THR A 54 3.76 -2.86 3.25
C THR A 54 4.01 -1.51 2.57
N LEU A 55 4.95 -1.45 1.63
CA LEU A 55 5.23 -0.29 0.78
C LEU A 55 4.38 -0.25 -0.49
N GLY A 56 3.37 -1.12 -0.60
CA GLY A 56 2.44 -1.17 -1.74
C GLY A 56 2.99 -1.89 -2.98
N PHE A 57 4.07 -2.68 -2.85
CA PHE A 57 4.51 -3.56 -3.94
C PHE A 57 3.58 -4.76 -4.10
N LYS A 58 3.20 -5.04 -5.34
CA LYS A 58 2.44 -6.25 -5.70
C LYS A 58 3.41 -7.43 -5.83
N LEU A 59 2.95 -8.64 -5.51
CA LEU A 59 3.79 -9.84 -5.65
C LEU A 59 4.25 -10.08 -7.09
N LYS A 60 3.45 -9.68 -8.08
CA LYS A 60 3.85 -9.77 -9.50
C LYS A 60 5.04 -8.85 -9.81
N GLU A 61 5.04 -7.63 -9.29
CA GLU A 61 6.17 -6.67 -9.44
C GLU A 61 7.45 -7.26 -8.83
N LEU A 62 7.32 -7.94 -7.67
CA LEU A 62 8.46 -8.62 -7.03
C LEU A 62 8.93 -9.83 -7.83
N VAL A 63 8.01 -10.60 -8.42
CA VAL A 63 8.38 -11.71 -9.30
C VAL A 63 9.10 -11.18 -10.52
N GLU A 64 8.60 -10.15 -11.20
CA GLU A 64 9.24 -9.58 -12.39
C GLU A 64 10.65 -9.06 -12.07
N ALA A 65 10.82 -8.39 -10.93
CA ALA A 65 12.13 -7.95 -10.45
C ALA A 65 13.08 -9.11 -10.17
N LEU A 66 12.60 -10.21 -9.57
CA LEU A 66 13.44 -11.35 -9.16
C LEU A 66 13.58 -12.45 -10.21
N ALA A 67 12.65 -12.56 -11.17
CA ALA A 67 12.55 -13.64 -12.15
C ALA A 67 13.38 -13.40 -13.40
N SER A 68 14.29 -12.43 -13.38
CA SER A 68 15.25 -12.16 -14.46
C SER A 68 16.29 -13.29 -14.53
N LYS A 69 15.85 -14.49 -14.89
CA LYS A 69 16.71 -15.67 -15.11
C LYS A 69 17.62 -15.52 -16.33
N ASN A 70 17.35 -14.54 -17.18
CA ASN A 70 18.12 -14.23 -18.41
C ASN A 70 18.89 -12.91 -18.32
N SER A 71 18.78 -12.17 -17.21
CA SER A 71 19.48 -10.90 -17.00
C SER A 71 20.46 -11.06 -15.85
N THR A 72 21.60 -10.38 -15.95
CA THR A 72 22.59 -10.38 -14.86
C THR A 72 21.94 -9.86 -13.57
N PRO A 73 22.41 -10.29 -12.37
CA PRO A 73 21.92 -9.78 -11.09
C PRO A 73 21.86 -8.24 -11.03
N ARG A 74 22.78 -7.57 -11.73
CA ARG A 74 22.81 -6.11 -11.88
C ARG A 74 21.57 -5.53 -12.57
N SER A 75 21.02 -6.21 -13.57
CA SER A 75 19.80 -5.81 -14.28
C SER A 75 18.54 -5.99 -13.43
N SER A 76 18.46 -7.06 -12.64
CA SER A 76 17.34 -7.29 -11.71
C SER A 76 17.25 -6.21 -10.61
N MET A 77 18.39 -5.80 -10.07
CA MET A 77 18.46 -4.72 -9.07
C MET A 77 18.08 -3.37 -9.69
N ALA A 78 18.48 -3.09 -10.93
CA ALA A 78 18.14 -1.85 -11.62
C ALA A 78 16.62 -1.70 -11.79
N LEU A 79 15.92 -2.76 -12.19
CA LEU A 79 14.45 -2.76 -12.30
C LEU A 79 13.78 -2.52 -10.94
N MET A 80 14.29 -3.13 -9.87
CA MET A 80 13.76 -2.90 -8.53
C MET A 80 13.95 -1.45 -8.07
N LEU A 81 15.12 -0.86 -8.33
CA LEU A 81 15.39 0.54 -8.02
C LEU A 81 14.46 1.48 -8.80
N GLU A 82 14.23 1.22 -10.09
CA GLU A 82 13.28 1.98 -10.90
C GLU A 82 11.86 1.92 -10.33
N GLN A 83 11.38 0.73 -9.94
CA GLN A 83 10.07 0.58 -9.30
C GLN A 83 9.97 1.32 -7.97
N ILE A 84 11.06 1.35 -7.18
CA ILE A 84 11.13 2.13 -5.95
C ILE A 84 11.00 3.62 -6.25
N GLU A 85 11.71 4.14 -7.26
CA GLU A 85 11.61 5.56 -7.65
C GLU A 85 10.20 5.93 -8.12
N LEU A 86 9.58 5.08 -8.94
CA LEU A 86 8.21 5.31 -9.41
C LEU A 86 7.21 5.37 -8.24
N LYS A 87 7.29 4.44 -7.28
CA LYS A 87 6.41 4.48 -6.10
C LYS A 87 6.70 5.69 -5.21
N ARG A 88 7.97 6.06 -5.03
CA ARG A 88 8.36 7.24 -4.25
C ARG A 88 7.76 8.51 -4.85
N SER A 89 7.89 8.69 -6.17
CA SER A 89 7.31 9.81 -6.89
C SER A 89 5.78 9.86 -6.76
N ALA A 90 5.11 8.73 -6.92
CA ALA A 90 3.66 8.64 -6.76
C ALA A 90 3.21 9.01 -5.32
N LEU A 91 3.94 8.59 -4.29
CA LEU A 91 3.66 8.95 -2.90
C LEU A 91 3.90 10.44 -2.64
N HIS A 92 4.96 11.03 -3.20
CA HIS A 92 5.19 12.48 -3.10
C HIS A 92 4.03 13.29 -3.69
N SER A 93 3.54 12.92 -4.88
CA SER A 93 2.40 13.59 -5.50
C SER A 93 1.12 13.47 -4.65
N GLN A 94 0.90 12.32 -4.00
CA GLN A 94 -0.22 12.15 -3.06
C GLN A 94 -0.07 13.05 -1.83
N ILE A 95 1.14 13.17 -1.28
CA ILE A 95 1.43 14.06 -0.14
C ILE A 95 1.15 15.51 -0.52
N GLU A 96 1.63 15.97 -1.66
CA GLU A 96 1.39 17.33 -2.15
C GLU A 96 -0.10 17.63 -2.31
N THR A 97 -0.84 16.68 -2.89
CA THR A 97 -2.30 16.79 -3.06
C THR A 97 -3.01 16.88 -1.71
N ALA A 98 -2.66 16.00 -0.77
CA ALA A 98 -3.25 15.98 0.57
C ALA A 98 -2.93 17.26 1.36
N GLN A 99 -1.71 17.78 1.24
CA GLN A 99 -1.30 19.05 1.85
C GLN A 99 -2.10 20.23 1.28
N ALA A 100 -2.30 20.29 -0.04
CA ALA A 100 -3.13 21.32 -0.67
C ALA A 100 -4.59 21.26 -0.18
N GLN A 101 -5.15 20.05 -0.02
CA GLN A 101 -6.49 19.87 0.54
C GLN A 101 -6.60 20.35 2.00
N LEU A 102 -5.58 20.08 2.83
CA LEU A 102 -5.54 20.58 4.21
C LEU A 102 -5.50 22.11 4.27
N LEU A 103 -4.75 22.76 3.37
CA LEU A 103 -4.73 24.23 3.30
C LEU A 103 -6.12 24.79 2.96
N LEU A 104 -6.83 24.18 2.01
CA LEU A 104 -8.18 24.61 1.65
C LEU A 104 -9.18 24.40 2.80
N LEU A 105 -9.07 23.29 3.53
CA LEU A 105 -9.90 23.04 4.71
C LEU A 105 -9.66 24.08 5.80
N ASN A 106 -8.40 24.43 6.08
CA ASN A 106 -8.05 25.47 7.05
C ASN A 106 -8.59 26.85 6.62
N GLN A 107 -8.55 27.16 5.32
CA GLN A 107 -9.11 28.40 4.80
C GLN A 107 -10.63 28.43 4.99
N LEU A 108 -11.33 27.36 4.63
CA LEU A 108 -12.78 27.25 4.80
C LEU A 108 -13.17 27.38 6.29
N GLU A 109 -12.43 26.74 7.19
CA GLU A 109 -12.63 26.88 8.63
C GLU A 109 -12.48 28.34 9.08
N HIS A 110 -11.43 29.03 8.62
CA HIS A 110 -11.22 30.44 8.94
C HIS A 110 -12.36 31.33 8.42
N GLU A 111 -12.83 31.12 7.20
CA GLU A 111 -13.94 31.87 6.60
C GLU A 111 -15.24 31.69 7.40
N LEU A 112 -15.57 30.45 7.79
CA LEU A 112 -16.76 30.15 8.59
C LEU A 112 -16.72 30.76 10.00
N LEU A 113 -15.54 30.84 10.62
CA LEU A 113 -15.38 31.42 11.96
C LEU A 113 -15.42 32.96 11.98
N HIS A 114 -15.01 33.62 10.89
CA HIS A 114 -14.88 35.09 10.85
C HIS A 114 -16.02 35.80 10.08
N SER A 115 -16.91 35.05 9.42
CA SER A 115 -18.13 35.57 8.80
C SER A 115 -19.40 34.96 9.44
N PRO A 116 -19.75 35.35 10.68
CA PRO A 116 -20.98 34.89 11.34
C PRO A 116 -22.27 35.33 10.61
N GLU A 117 -22.18 36.23 9.63
CA GLU A 117 -23.32 36.80 8.91
C GLU A 117 -23.97 35.85 7.87
N LEU A 118 -23.31 34.74 7.50
CA LEU A 118 -23.89 33.74 6.59
C LEU A 118 -24.88 32.78 7.27
N MET A 119 -25.09 32.89 8.59
CA MET A 119 -26.09 32.10 9.33
C MET A 119 -27.40 32.86 9.61
N ASN A 120 -27.62 34.01 8.95
CA ASN A 120 -28.92 34.71 8.94
C ASN A 120 -29.51 34.71 7.52
N CYS A 121 -29.74 33.53 6.95
CA CYS A 121 -30.69 33.42 5.85
C CYS A 121 -32.11 33.59 6.44
N GLU A 122 -32.56 34.83 6.62
CA GLU A 122 -34.00 35.10 6.69
C GLU A 122 -34.60 34.80 5.31
N LEU A 123 -35.25 33.65 5.18
CA LEU A 123 -36.09 33.35 4.04
C LEU A 123 -37.18 34.41 3.93
N PRO A 124 -37.46 34.97 2.73
CA PRO A 124 -38.55 35.91 2.55
C PRO A 124 -39.87 35.24 2.95
N VAL A 125 -40.51 35.74 4.00
CA VAL A 125 -41.85 35.30 4.38
C VAL A 125 -42.81 35.91 3.36
N ASP A 126 -43.36 35.06 2.50
CA ASP A 126 -44.35 35.42 1.48
C ASP A 126 -45.55 36.11 2.14
N SER A 127 -45.59 37.44 2.07
CA SER A 127 -46.74 38.24 2.47
C SER A 127 -47.71 38.34 1.29
N SER A 128 -48.38 37.25 0.94
CA SER A 128 -49.53 37.31 0.05
C SER A 128 -50.72 38.00 0.74
N PRO A 129 -51.38 38.97 0.10
CA PRO A 129 -52.38 39.81 0.71
C PRO A 129 -53.70 39.04 0.91
N LYS A 130 -54.28 39.18 2.12
CA LYS A 130 -55.61 38.68 2.46
C LYS A 130 -56.63 39.10 1.40
N GLY A 131 -57.20 38.12 0.73
CA GLY A 131 -58.34 38.29 -0.16
C GLY A 131 -59.53 38.88 0.61
N LYS A 132 -60.12 39.93 0.04
CA LYS A 132 -61.48 40.37 0.32
C LYS A 132 -62.45 39.27 -0.12
N LEU A 133 -63.36 38.87 0.76
CA LEU A 133 -64.82 38.79 0.57
C LEU A 133 -65.47 38.40 1.89
#